data_AF-A0AAP7ICU9-F1
#
_entry.id   AF-A0AAP7ICU9-F1
#
_cell.length_a   1.000
_cell.length_b   1.000
_cell.length_c   1.000
_cell.angle_alpha   90.00
_cell.angle_beta   90.00
_cell.angle_gamma   90.00
#
_symmetry.space_group_name_H-M   'P 1'
#
loop_
_entity.id
_entity.type
_entity.pdbx_description
1 polymer ?
#
loop_
_entity_poly.entity_id
_entity_poly.type
_entity_poly.pdbx_seq_one_letter_code
_entity_poly.pdbx_strand_id
1 'polypeptide(L)'
;MQNIQSILETEAIISDDKQHRYLLKKTWDKEKKVLTIITMYPHYDGVLNIDLTTQLIMNKISEMDGFGSIHFVNLYSNITTPINLKHLENSHDKHTDIQIMKAVKEADEVILAWGAYAKKASVESRVNEVLEMLKQHKKKVKKLINPQTNEIMHPLNPKARSKWTYKSI
;
A
#
# COMPACT_ATOMS: atom_id res chain seq x y z
N MET A 1 12.13 -3.91 36.83
CA MET A 1 11.54 -2.88 35.93
C MET A 1 12.38 -2.85 34.67
N GLN A 2 11.78 -3.01 33.49
CA GLN A 2 12.49 -2.92 32.21
C GLN A 2 11.94 -1.73 31.44
N ASN A 3 12.84 -0.84 31.00
CA ASN A 3 12.49 0.24 30.09
C ASN A 3 12.62 -0.29 28.65
N ILE A 4 11.57 -0.13 27.85
CA ILE A 4 11.57 -0.48 26.43
C ILE A 4 11.29 0.80 25.65
N GLN A 5 12.19 1.15 24.74
CA GLN A 5 12.06 2.27 23.83
C GLN A 5 11.94 1.74 22.40
N SER A 6 11.09 2.37 21.60
CA SER A 6 10.96 2.13 20.16
C SER A 6 10.83 3.46 19.44
N ILE A 7 11.39 3.54 18.23
CA ILE A 7 11.31 4.69 17.35
C ILE A 7 10.60 4.25 16.07
N LEU A 8 9.61 5.02 15.64
CA LEU A 8 8.97 4.86 14.35
C LEU A 8 9.42 5.98 13.42
N GLU A 9 10.33 5.66 12.52
CA GLU A 9 10.75 6.58 11.45
C GLU A 9 9.68 6.63 10.36
N THR A 10 9.33 7.84 9.94
CA THR A 10 8.35 8.08 8.87
C THR A 10 8.97 8.95 7.79
N GLU A 11 8.92 8.49 6.55
CA GLU A 11 9.36 9.24 5.36
C GLU A 11 8.22 9.30 4.36
N ALA A 12 8.03 10.42 3.66
CA ALA A 12 7.07 10.51 2.57
C ALA A 12 7.65 11.27 1.38
N ILE A 13 7.31 10.82 0.17
CA ILE A 13 7.63 11.51 -1.08
C ILE A 13 6.33 12.08 -1.63
N ILE A 14 6.29 13.41 -1.72
CA ILE A 14 5.12 14.21 -2.07
C ILE A 14 5.52 15.15 -3.22
N SER A 15 4.59 15.48 -4.13
CA SER A 15 4.82 16.49 -5.17
C SER A 15 5.00 17.90 -4.59
N ASP A 16 5.66 18.79 -5.33
CA ASP A 16 5.91 20.17 -4.89
C ASP A 16 4.61 20.94 -4.62
N ASP A 17 3.56 20.67 -5.40
CA ASP A 17 2.22 21.24 -5.25
C ASP A 17 1.38 20.56 -4.15
N LYS A 18 1.91 19.50 -3.52
CA LYS A 18 1.28 18.68 -2.47
C LYS A 18 -0.02 18.00 -2.89
N GLN A 19 -0.28 17.88 -4.19
CA GLN A 19 -1.47 17.20 -4.70
C GLN A 19 -1.28 15.68 -4.77
N HIS A 20 -0.03 15.21 -4.82
CA HIS A 20 0.32 13.81 -4.95
C HIS A 20 1.20 13.31 -3.81
N ARG A 21 0.87 12.13 -3.28
CA ARG A 21 1.75 11.35 -2.41
C ARG A 21 2.15 10.08 -3.14
N TYR A 22 3.43 9.98 -3.45
CA TYR A 22 3.98 8.85 -4.21
C TYR A 22 4.43 7.69 -3.32
N LEU A 23 4.86 7.99 -2.10
CA LEU A 23 5.37 7.01 -1.16
C LEU A 23 5.15 7.48 0.29
N LEU A 24 4.85 6.53 1.17
CA LEU A 24 4.97 6.68 2.62
C LEU A 24 5.73 5.47 3.16
N LYS A 25 6.78 5.67 3.95
CA LYS A 25 7.54 4.63 4.64
C LYS A 25 7.31 4.73 6.14
N LYS A 26 7.21 3.56 6.79
CA LYS A 26 7.13 3.40 8.24
C LYS A 26 8.15 2.35 8.65
N THR A 27 9.19 2.74 9.37
CA THR A 27 10.31 1.86 9.73
C THR A 27 10.53 1.88 11.24
N TRP A 28 10.55 0.69 11.84
CA TRP A 28 10.83 0.50 13.28
C TRP A 28 12.05 -0.40 13.52
N ASP A 29 12.52 -1.13 12.51
CA ASP A 29 13.72 -1.96 12.57
C ASP A 29 14.35 -2.07 11.17
N LYS A 30 15.54 -1.50 10.97
CA LYS A 30 16.21 -1.48 9.65
C LYS A 30 16.90 -2.80 9.30
N GLU A 31 17.10 -3.68 10.27
CA GLU A 31 17.76 -4.98 10.08
C GLU A 31 16.78 -6.09 9.66
N LYS A 32 15.47 -5.81 9.70
CA LYS A 32 14.39 -6.74 9.33
C LYS A 32 13.86 -6.49 7.91
N LYS A 33 13.03 -7.42 7.44
CA LYS A 33 12.47 -7.40 6.08
C LYS A 33 11.59 -6.16 5.83
N VAL A 34 11.54 -5.78 4.56
CA VAL A 34 10.71 -4.69 4.04
C VAL A 34 9.48 -5.27 3.35
N LEU A 35 8.30 -4.74 3.70
CA LEU A 35 7.04 -5.06 3.04
C LEU A 35 6.56 -3.86 2.22
N THR A 36 6.19 -4.06 0.97
CA THR A 36 5.43 -3.06 0.20
C THR A 36 3.95 -3.45 0.18
N ILE A 37 3.07 -2.50 0.47
CA ILE A 37 1.63 -2.68 0.30
C ILE A 37 1.10 -1.70 -0.74
N ILE A 38 0.32 -2.21 -1.70
CA ILE A 38 -0.29 -1.44 -2.78
C ILE A 38 -1.79 -1.33 -2.52
N THR A 39 -2.26 -0.14 -2.17
CA THR A 39 -3.71 0.16 -2.00
C THR A 39 -4.20 1.10 -3.10
N MET A 40 -5.45 1.56 -3.03
CA MET A 40 -6.06 2.33 -4.14
C MET A 40 -5.55 3.78 -4.20
N TYR A 41 -5.84 4.57 -3.17
CA TYR A 41 -5.52 5.99 -3.07
C TYR A 41 -4.75 6.27 -1.77
N PRO A 42 -3.83 7.23 -1.75
CA PRO A 42 -3.24 7.71 -0.53
C PRO A 42 -4.26 8.49 0.28
N HIS A 43 -3.95 8.65 1.56
CA HIS A 43 -4.66 9.59 2.44
C HIS A 43 -3.76 10.83 2.67
N TYR A 44 -4.35 11.98 3.00
CA TYR A 44 -3.57 13.19 3.31
C TYR A 44 -2.77 13.00 4.61
N ASP A 45 -3.46 12.49 5.62
CA ASP A 45 -2.84 12.01 6.86
C ASP A 45 -1.98 10.76 6.60
N GLY A 46 -0.84 10.68 7.29
CA GLY A 46 0.08 9.55 7.18
C GLY A 46 1.51 9.89 7.63
N VAL A 47 1.92 11.15 7.49
CA VAL A 47 3.27 11.59 7.90
C VAL A 47 3.32 11.81 9.41
N LEU A 48 2.51 12.74 9.93
CA LEU A 48 2.41 13.03 11.36
C LEU A 48 1.27 12.25 12.02
N ASN A 49 0.07 12.33 11.43
CA ASN A 49 -1.09 11.56 11.87
C ASN A 49 -1.08 10.17 11.24
N ILE A 50 -1.57 9.15 11.95
CA ILE A 50 -1.73 7.79 11.42
C ILE A 50 -3.22 7.58 11.13
N ASP A 51 -3.58 7.45 9.84
CA ASP A 51 -4.95 7.11 9.45
C ASP A 51 -5.29 5.65 9.77
N LEU A 52 -6.58 5.31 9.81
CA LEU A 52 -7.06 3.97 10.18
C LEU A 52 -6.50 2.86 9.27
N THR A 53 -6.33 3.11 7.97
CA THR A 53 -5.77 2.11 7.06
C THR A 53 -4.31 1.85 7.40
N THR A 54 -3.52 2.92 7.57
CA THR A 54 -2.10 2.83 7.98
C THR A 54 -1.97 2.12 9.33
N GLN A 55 -2.80 2.46 10.32
CA GLN A 55 -2.79 1.84 11.65
C GLN A 55 -3.08 0.33 11.57
N LEU A 56 -4.12 -0.08 10.85
CA LEU A 56 -4.50 -1.50 10.74
C LEU A 56 -3.41 -2.32 10.05
N ILE A 57 -2.79 -1.77 9.01
CA ILE A 57 -1.67 -2.40 8.31
C ILE A 57 -0.48 -2.52 9.25
N MET A 58 -0.09 -1.42 9.91
CA MET A 58 1.05 -1.40 10.83
C MET A 58 0.91 -2.46 11.92
N ASN A 59 -0.20 -2.48 12.65
CA ASN A 59 -0.44 -3.45 13.71
C ASN A 59 -0.34 -4.88 13.19
N LYS A 60 -0.93 -5.17 12.03
CA LYS A 60 -0.91 -6.52 11.46
C LYS A 60 0.49 -6.97 11.07
N ILE A 61 1.28 -6.09 10.48
CA ILE A 61 2.63 -6.43 10.01
C ILE A 61 3.64 -6.45 11.15
N SER A 62 3.53 -5.57 12.14
CA SER A 62 4.43 -5.58 13.31
C SER A 62 4.26 -6.82 14.19
N GLU A 63 3.07 -7.45 14.17
CA GLU A 63 2.84 -8.77 14.79
C GLU A 63 3.57 -9.91 14.05
N MET A 64 3.97 -9.70 12.80
CA MET A 64 4.78 -10.66 12.03
C MET A 64 6.24 -10.37 12.33
N ASP A 65 6.84 -11.13 13.25
CA ASP A 65 8.19 -10.91 13.81
C ASP A 65 9.34 -10.72 12.80
N GLY A 66 9.12 -10.96 11.51
CA GLY A 66 10.10 -10.85 10.44
C GLY A 66 10.20 -9.51 9.72
N PHE A 67 9.28 -8.56 9.94
CA PHE A 67 9.28 -7.26 9.23
C PHE A 67 9.69 -6.10 10.13
N GLY A 68 10.36 -5.12 9.53
CA GLY A 68 10.83 -3.91 10.20
C GLY A 68 10.48 -2.61 9.48
N SER A 69 9.98 -2.71 8.24
CA SER A 69 9.56 -1.56 7.45
C SER A 69 8.35 -1.88 6.58
N ILE A 70 7.48 -0.88 6.39
CA ILE A 70 6.36 -0.92 5.46
C ILE A 70 6.47 0.27 4.51
N HIS A 71 6.45 -0.01 3.21
CA HIS A 71 6.31 0.98 2.14
C HIS A 71 4.87 0.96 1.63
N PHE A 72 4.18 2.09 1.77
CA PHE A 72 2.85 2.31 1.25
C PHE A 72 2.96 3.01 -0.09
N VAL A 73 2.49 2.34 -1.13
CA VAL A 73 2.30 2.92 -2.47
C VAL A 73 0.87 2.65 -2.92
N ASN A 74 0.44 3.35 -3.95
CA ASN A 74 -0.95 3.39 -4.34
C ASN A 74 -1.09 3.27 -5.86
N LEU A 75 -2.19 2.70 -6.33
CA LEU A 75 -2.51 2.70 -7.77
C LEU A 75 -2.54 4.13 -8.32
N TYR A 76 -3.07 5.05 -7.51
CA TYR A 76 -3.15 6.47 -7.79
C TYR A 76 -2.41 7.25 -6.73
N SER A 77 -1.78 8.38 -7.07
CA SER A 77 -1.02 9.18 -6.10
C SER A 77 -1.74 10.45 -5.66
N ASN A 78 -2.82 10.85 -6.34
CA ASN A 78 -3.60 12.02 -5.94
C ASN A 78 -4.19 11.82 -4.54
N ILE A 79 -3.98 12.80 -3.66
CA ILE A 79 -4.40 12.72 -2.26
C ILE A 79 -5.91 12.92 -2.12
N THR A 80 -6.48 13.86 -2.87
CA THR A 80 -7.93 14.05 -2.89
C THR A 80 -8.57 12.93 -3.68
N THR A 81 -9.22 11.99 -2.98
CA THR A 81 -9.96 10.91 -3.65
C THR A 81 -11.09 11.54 -4.50
N PRO A 82 -11.19 11.19 -5.79
CA PRO A 82 -12.25 11.71 -6.66
C PRO A 82 -13.63 11.39 -6.08
N ILE A 83 -14.43 12.42 -5.79
CA ILE A 83 -15.87 12.23 -5.45
C ILE A 83 -16.63 11.74 -6.70
N ASN A 84 -16.12 12.05 -7.89
CA ASN A 84 -16.66 11.63 -9.18
C ASN A 84 -15.54 11.08 -10.10
N LEU A 85 -15.85 10.05 -10.89
CA LEU A 85 -14.94 9.39 -11.84
C LEU A 85 -14.32 10.33 -12.88
N LYS A 86 -14.91 11.51 -13.10
CA LYS A 86 -14.38 12.55 -14.00
C LYS A 86 -13.04 13.13 -13.54
N HIS A 87 -12.63 12.95 -12.28
CA HIS A 87 -11.33 13.42 -11.77
C HIS A 87 -10.24 12.35 -11.80
N LEU A 88 -10.34 11.34 -12.68
CA LEU A 88 -9.23 10.43 -12.94
C LEU A 88 -8.12 11.09 -13.78
N GLU A 89 -8.43 12.20 -14.46
CA GLU A 89 -7.42 13.08 -15.06
C GLU A 89 -6.49 13.59 -13.96
N ASN A 90 -5.19 13.34 -14.10
CA ASN A 90 -4.15 13.60 -13.09
C ASN A 90 -4.30 12.83 -11.76
N SER A 91 -4.93 11.65 -11.77
CA SER A 91 -4.95 10.77 -10.59
C SER A 91 -3.58 10.12 -10.28
N HIS A 92 -2.75 10.01 -11.31
CA HIS A 92 -1.39 9.48 -11.24
C HIS A 92 -0.56 10.06 -12.38
N ASP A 93 0.75 9.90 -12.25
CA ASP A 93 1.74 10.38 -13.20
C ASP A 93 2.93 9.40 -13.28
N LYS A 94 3.95 9.76 -14.06
CA LYS A 94 5.19 8.97 -14.15
C LYS A 94 5.89 8.76 -12.81
N HIS A 95 5.79 9.72 -11.87
CA HIS A 95 6.44 9.62 -10.57
C HIS A 95 5.76 8.56 -9.69
N THR A 96 4.45 8.37 -9.88
CA THR A 96 3.68 7.29 -9.25
C THR A 96 4.26 5.93 -9.61
N ASP A 97 4.45 5.65 -10.90
CA ASP A 97 4.99 4.37 -11.38
C ASP A 97 6.44 4.16 -10.95
N ILE A 98 7.26 5.21 -10.99
CA ILE A 98 8.65 5.18 -10.52
C ILE A 98 8.70 4.76 -9.05
N GLN A 99 7.85 5.34 -8.20
CA GLN A 99 7.88 5.05 -6.76
C GLN A 99 7.26 3.68 -6.43
N ILE A 100 6.21 3.24 -7.14
CA ILE A 100 5.73 1.85 -7.04
C ILE A 100 6.88 0.88 -7.32
N MET A 101 7.61 1.07 -8.43
CA MET A 101 8.66 0.14 -8.82
C MET A 101 9.91 0.22 -7.93
N LYS A 102 10.26 1.39 -7.40
CA LYS A 102 11.32 1.51 -6.39
C LYS A 102 10.94 0.75 -5.11
N ALA A 103 9.74 0.99 -4.57
CA ALA A 103 9.26 0.30 -3.38
C ALA A 103 9.21 -1.23 -3.59
N VAL A 104 8.69 -1.67 -4.73
CA VAL A 104 8.65 -3.10 -5.10
C VAL A 104 10.05 -3.69 -5.20
N LYS A 105 11.04 -2.99 -5.76
CA LYS A 105 12.42 -3.49 -5.83
C LYS A 105 13.05 -3.64 -4.45
N GLU A 106 12.85 -2.67 -3.58
CA GLU A 106 13.35 -2.65 -2.19
C GLU A 106 12.68 -3.70 -1.28
N ALA A 107 11.46 -4.14 -1.60
CA ALA A 107 10.70 -5.04 -0.74
C ALA A 107 11.09 -6.51 -0.83
N ASP A 108 11.04 -7.21 0.30
CA ASP A 108 11.09 -8.67 0.38
C ASP A 108 9.74 -9.29 0.00
N GLU A 109 8.64 -8.64 0.37
CA GLU A 109 7.27 -9.04 0.04
C GLU A 109 6.42 -7.86 -0.44
N VAL A 110 5.52 -8.12 -1.38
CA VAL A 110 4.56 -7.15 -1.91
C VAL A 110 3.14 -7.67 -1.69
N ILE A 111 2.26 -6.85 -1.11
CA ILE A 111 0.85 -7.17 -0.89
C ILE A 111 -0.02 -6.25 -1.73
N LEU A 112 -0.89 -6.83 -2.57
CA LEU A 112 -1.95 -6.14 -3.29
C LEU A 112 -3.20 -6.09 -2.41
N ALA A 113 -3.66 -4.89 -2.08
CA ALA A 113 -4.75 -4.65 -1.11
C ALA A 113 -5.66 -3.47 -1.51
N TRP A 114 -5.85 -3.24 -2.81
CA TRP A 114 -6.65 -2.12 -3.34
C TRP A 114 -8.18 -2.31 -3.26
N GLY A 115 -8.66 -3.49 -2.86
CA GLY A 115 -10.08 -3.76 -2.63
C GLY A 115 -10.95 -3.86 -3.89
N ALA A 116 -12.26 -4.04 -3.67
CA ALA A 116 -13.22 -4.33 -4.74
C ALA A 116 -13.42 -3.19 -5.76
N TYR A 117 -13.12 -1.95 -5.39
CA TYR A 117 -13.26 -0.79 -6.29
C TYR A 117 -12.36 -0.89 -7.53
N ALA A 118 -11.26 -1.66 -7.44
CA ALA A 118 -10.33 -1.90 -8.54
C ALA A 118 -10.97 -2.64 -9.73
N LYS A 119 -12.15 -3.23 -9.54
CA LYS A 119 -12.91 -3.92 -10.59
C LYS A 119 -13.79 -3.01 -11.44
N LYS A 120 -13.92 -1.73 -11.09
CA LYS A 120 -14.66 -0.79 -11.93
C LYS A 120 -13.96 -0.69 -13.28
N ALA A 121 -14.72 -0.70 -14.38
CA ALA A 121 -14.17 -0.60 -15.73
C ALA A 121 -13.22 0.60 -15.91
N SER A 122 -13.51 1.72 -15.23
CA SER A 122 -12.67 2.92 -15.24
C SER A 122 -11.32 2.79 -14.50
N VAL A 123 -11.10 1.71 -13.76
CA VAL A 123 -9.89 1.44 -12.96
C VAL A 123 -9.13 0.22 -13.48
N GLU A 124 -9.80 -0.66 -14.23
CA GLU A 124 -9.24 -1.92 -14.71
C GLU A 124 -7.97 -1.74 -15.56
N SER A 125 -7.92 -0.72 -16.43
CA SER A 125 -6.69 -0.38 -17.19
C SER A 125 -5.51 -0.15 -16.26
N ARG A 126 -5.71 0.67 -15.22
CA ARG A 126 -4.65 1.01 -14.27
C ARG A 126 -4.18 -0.21 -13.46
N VAL A 127 -5.10 -1.09 -13.10
CA VAL A 127 -4.76 -2.36 -12.43
C VAL A 127 -3.90 -3.22 -13.33
N ASN A 128 -4.27 -3.36 -14.61
CA ASN A 128 -3.54 -4.17 -15.57
C ASN A 128 -2.14 -3.60 -15.85
N GLU A 129 -2.00 -2.28 -15.97
CA GLU A 129 -0.70 -1.60 -16.09
C GLU A 129 0.21 -1.94 -14.89
N VAL A 130 -0.28 -1.78 -13.66
CA VAL A 130 0.53 -2.10 -12.47
C VAL A 130 0.86 -3.58 -12.40
N LEU A 131 -0.08 -4.47 -12.71
CA LEU A 131 0.20 -5.92 -12.76
C LEU A 131 1.25 -6.28 -13.82
N GLU A 132 1.26 -5.59 -14.97
CA GLU A 132 2.29 -5.73 -16.00
C GLU A 132 3.67 -5.36 -15.44
N MET A 133 3.79 -4.22 -14.76
CA MET A 133 5.05 -3.79 -14.15
C MET A 133 5.56 -4.79 -13.11
N LEU A 134 4.64 -5.46 -12.39
CA LEU A 134 4.98 -6.42 -11.34
C LEU A 134 5.38 -7.81 -11.85
N LYS A 135 5.23 -8.13 -13.15
CA LYS A 135 5.49 -9.47 -13.69
C LYS A 135 6.86 -10.03 -13.35
N GLN A 136 7.90 -9.20 -13.42
CA GLN A 136 9.28 -9.61 -13.10
C GLN A 136 9.49 -9.91 -11.61
N HIS A 137 8.60 -9.42 -10.74
CA HIS A 137 8.65 -9.60 -9.29
C HIS A 137 7.58 -10.56 -8.76
N LYS A 138 6.85 -11.28 -9.62
CA LYS A 138 5.68 -12.10 -9.24
C LYS A 138 5.89 -13.03 -8.05
N LYS A 139 7.10 -13.56 -7.86
CA LYS A 139 7.43 -14.51 -6.77
C LYS A 139 7.23 -13.92 -5.37
N LYS A 140 7.36 -12.60 -5.23
CA LYS A 140 7.18 -11.90 -3.95
C LYS A 140 5.83 -11.18 -3.84
N VAL A 141 4.96 -11.27 -4.85
CA VAL A 141 3.66 -10.60 -4.85
C VAL A 141 2.57 -11.54 -4.34
N LYS A 142 1.82 -11.08 -3.34
CA LYS A 142 0.66 -11.74 -2.75
C LYS A 142 -0.56 -10.82 -2.85
N LYS A 143 -1.74 -11.40 -2.98
CA LYS A 143 -3.04 -10.73 -2.93
C LYS A 143 -3.62 -10.90 -1.53
N LEU A 144 -4.02 -9.81 -0.86
CA LEU A 144 -4.85 -9.89 0.34
C LEU A 144 -6.28 -10.23 -0.08
N ILE A 145 -6.74 -11.46 0.16
CA ILE A 145 -8.02 -11.95 -0.37
C ILE A 145 -9.11 -12.06 0.69
N ASN A 146 -10.34 -11.72 0.32
CA ASN A 146 -11.51 -12.10 1.09
C ASN A 146 -11.75 -13.61 0.89
N PRO A 147 -11.75 -14.44 1.94
CA PRO A 147 -11.90 -15.89 1.82
C PRO A 147 -13.26 -16.33 1.26
N GLN A 148 -14.29 -15.48 1.31
CA GLN A 148 -15.62 -15.80 0.81
C GLN A 148 -15.77 -15.52 -0.69
N THR A 149 -15.16 -14.44 -1.18
CA THR A 149 -15.29 -14.02 -2.59
C THR A 149 -14.06 -14.35 -3.43
N ASN A 150 -12.95 -14.71 -2.80
CA ASN A 150 -11.63 -14.91 -3.42
C ASN A 150 -11.08 -13.65 -4.12
N GLU A 151 -11.61 -12.48 -3.76
CA GLU A 151 -11.24 -11.19 -4.36
C GLU A 151 -10.27 -10.41 -3.51
N ILE A 152 -9.46 -9.56 -4.14
CA ILE A 152 -8.57 -8.63 -3.44
C ILE A 152 -9.43 -7.72 -2.56
N MET A 153 -9.15 -7.70 -1.27
CA MET A 153 -9.84 -6.86 -0.29
C MET A 153 -8.94 -5.74 0.23
N HIS A 154 -9.58 -4.65 0.67
CA HIS A 154 -8.91 -3.55 1.35
C HIS A 154 -8.71 -3.90 2.83
N PRO A 155 -7.67 -3.40 3.53
CA PRO A 155 -7.47 -3.67 4.97
C PRO A 155 -8.61 -3.17 5.87
N LEU A 156 -9.42 -2.23 5.39
CA LEU A 156 -10.64 -1.78 6.09
C LEU A 156 -11.78 -2.82 6.07
N ASN A 157 -11.74 -3.81 5.18
CA ASN A 157 -12.76 -4.86 5.09
C ASN A 157 -12.84 -5.62 6.44
N PRO A 158 -14.05 -5.86 7.00
CA PRO A 158 -14.20 -6.56 8.28
C PRO A 158 -13.49 -7.91 8.33
N LYS A 159 -13.43 -8.67 7.23
CA LYS A 159 -12.72 -9.96 7.17
C LYS A 159 -11.21 -9.81 7.33
N ALA A 160 -10.63 -8.72 6.80
CA ALA A 160 -9.22 -8.39 6.97
C ALA A 160 -8.89 -8.04 8.44
N ARG A 161 -9.86 -7.51 9.20
CA ARG A 161 -9.67 -7.18 10.62
C ARG A 161 -9.57 -8.43 11.50
N SER A 162 -10.17 -9.54 11.09
CA SER A 162 -10.06 -10.82 11.81
C SER A 162 -8.78 -11.58 11.44
N LYS A 163 -8.52 -11.76 10.14
CA LYS A 163 -7.34 -12.50 9.66
C LYS A 163 -6.98 -12.10 8.23
N TRP A 164 -5.70 -11.94 7.95
CA TRP A 164 -5.21 -11.77 6.58
C TRP A 164 -5.05 -13.14 5.92
N THR A 165 -5.68 -13.32 4.78
CA THR A 165 -5.56 -14.50 3.92
C THR A 165 -4.91 -14.07 2.62
N TYR A 166 -3.93 -14.84 2.15
CA TYR A 166 -3.13 -14.49 0.98
C TYR A 166 -3.27 -15.49 -0.15
N LYS A 167 -3.09 -15.01 -1.37
CA LYS A 167 -2.92 -15.84 -2.57
C LYS A 167 -1.81 -15.28 -3.46
N SER A 168 -0.93 -16.11 -3.97
CA SER A 168 0.09 -15.69 -4.94
C SER A 168 -0.56 -15.23 -6.26
N ILE A 169 0.11 -14.34 -6.99
CA ILE A 169 -0.40 -13.82 -8.27
C ILE A 169 -0.14 -14.75 -9.44
#